data_AF-A0A352YTN7-F1
#
_entry.id   AF-A0A352YTN7-F1
#
_cell.length_a   1.000
_cell.length_b   1.000
_cell.length_c   1.000
_cell.angle_alpha   90.00
_cell.angle_beta   90.00
_cell.angle_gamma   90.00
#
_symmetry.space_group_name_H-M   'P 1'
#
loop_
_entity.id
_entity.type
_entity.pdbx_description
1 polymer ?
#
loop_
_entity_poly.entity_id
_entity_poly.type
_entity_poly.pdbx_seq_one_letter_code
_entity_poly.pdbx_strand_id
1 'polypeptide(L)'
;FLNYKERIFDFHIWDVDKPEKAGWCVEAGRGIIDFPRFFRMLREHNYTGTCSLEYGKDMNDPLPGIAESIGYFGGVLAGMGRAT
;
A
#
# COMPACT_ATOMS: atom_id res chain seq x y z
N PHE A 1 -2.89 -6.54 -11.16
CA PHE A 1 -2.46 -7.81 -10.55
C PHE A 1 -2.89 -9.03 -11.37
N LEU A 2 -4.20 -9.31 -11.56
CA LEU A 2 -4.69 -10.57 -12.16
C LEU A 2 -3.98 -10.98 -13.46
N ASN A 3 -3.77 -10.04 -14.37
CA ASN A 3 -3.13 -10.31 -15.67
C ASN A 3 -1.63 -10.64 -15.58
N TYR A 4 -0.96 -10.30 -14.47
CA TYR A 4 0.49 -10.32 -14.36
C TYR A 4 1.01 -10.99 -13.09
N LYS A 5 0.14 -11.57 -12.26
CA LYS A 5 0.48 -12.05 -10.90
C LYS A 5 1.61 -13.07 -10.85
N GLU A 6 1.83 -13.82 -11.93
CA GLU A 6 2.90 -14.82 -12.04
C GLU A 6 4.30 -14.19 -12.18
N ARG A 7 4.38 -12.89 -12.46
CA ARG A 7 5.62 -12.16 -12.72
C ARG A 7 5.79 -10.92 -11.83
N ILE A 8 4.92 -10.76 -10.83
CA ILE A 8 5.07 -9.72 -9.82
C ILE A 8 5.75 -10.37 -8.62
N PHE A 9 6.98 -9.93 -8.33
CA PHE A 9 7.80 -10.48 -7.24
C PHE A 9 7.89 -9.56 -6.03
N ASP A 10 7.62 -8.27 -6.22
CA ASP A 10 7.67 -7.24 -5.17
C ASP A 10 6.65 -6.13 -5.49
N PHE A 11 6.18 -5.44 -4.45
CA PHE A 11 5.42 -4.20 -4.57
C PHE A 11 6.09 -3.09 -3.77
N HIS A 12 6.37 -1.98 -4.43
CA HIS A 12 6.48 -0.70 -3.74
C HIS A 12 5.07 -0.11 -3.59
N ILE A 13 4.70 0.25 -2.36
CA ILE A 13 3.40 0.81 -2.04
C ILE A 13 3.55 2.19 -1.42
N TRP A 14 2.72 3.11 -1.88
CA TRP A 14 2.47 4.44 -1.32
C TRP A 14 1.09 4.88 -1.77
N ASP A 15 0.53 5.90 -1.12
CA ASP A 15 -0.75 6.47 -1.56
C ASP A 15 -0.52 7.75 -2.34
N VAL A 16 -1.49 8.08 -3.20
CA VAL A 16 -1.42 9.22 -4.10
C VAL A 16 -2.73 10.00 -4.03
N ASP A 17 -2.68 11.32 -4.13
CA ASP A 17 -3.86 12.19 -4.04
C ASP A 17 -4.74 12.20 -5.31
N LYS A 18 -4.19 11.82 -6.48
CA LYS A 18 -4.91 11.83 -7.77
C LYS A 18 -4.28 10.89 -8.82
N PRO A 19 -5.04 10.43 -9.82
CA PRO A 19 -4.59 9.50 -10.85
C PRO A 19 -4.08 10.23 -12.12
N GLU A 20 -3.23 11.24 -11.94
CA GLU A 20 -2.66 12.02 -13.04
C GLU A 20 -1.18 12.34 -12.78
N LYS A 21 -0.48 12.88 -13.79
CA LYS A 21 0.95 13.22 -13.69
C LYS A 21 1.29 14.13 -12.50
N ALA A 22 0.35 14.99 -12.12
CA ALA A 22 0.51 15.91 -11.00
C ALA A 22 0.15 15.30 -9.64
N GLY A 23 -0.10 13.99 -9.58
CA GLY A 23 -0.34 13.28 -8.33
C GLY A 23 0.94 13.09 -7.54
N TRP A 24 0.79 13.19 -6.22
CA TRP A 24 1.91 13.16 -5.29
C TRP A 24 1.66 12.25 -4.10
N CYS A 25 2.77 11.82 -3.49
CA CYS A 25 2.77 10.99 -2.29
C CYS A 25 2.00 11.67 -1.15
N VAL A 26 1.08 10.93 -0.56
CA VAL A 26 0.40 11.26 0.70
C VAL A 26 0.48 10.08 1.67
N GLU A 27 0.18 10.33 2.94
CA GLU A 27 0.06 9.28 3.94
C GLU A 27 -1.01 8.26 3.52
N ALA A 28 -0.75 6.98 3.76
CA ALA A 28 -1.66 5.93 3.35
C ALA A 28 -3.03 6.06 4.01
N GLY A 29 -4.09 5.94 3.20
CA GLY A 29 -5.48 6.11 3.63
C GLY A 29 -6.01 7.55 3.46
N ARG A 30 -5.16 8.50 3.05
CA ARG A 30 -5.57 9.86 2.69
C ARG A 30 -5.65 10.09 1.18
N GLY A 31 -5.14 9.16 0.38
CA GLY A 31 -5.16 9.24 -1.07
C GLY A 31 -6.30 8.44 -1.70
N ILE A 32 -6.07 7.98 -2.92
CA ILE A 32 -7.09 7.35 -3.77
C ILE A 32 -6.88 5.85 -3.96
N ILE A 33 -5.80 5.26 -3.44
CA ILE A 33 -5.55 3.83 -3.59
C ILE A 33 -6.46 3.03 -2.64
N ASP A 34 -7.25 2.12 -3.21
CA ASP A 34 -8.06 1.16 -2.46
C ASP A 34 -7.19 0.01 -1.91
N PHE A 35 -6.46 0.31 -0.82
CA PHE A 35 -5.63 -0.68 -0.12
C PHE A 35 -6.41 -1.87 0.45
N PRO A 36 -7.61 -1.70 1.03
CA PRO A 36 -8.40 -2.84 1.47
C PRO A 36 -8.68 -3.84 0.34
N ARG A 37 -9.07 -3.37 -0.84
CA ARG A 37 -9.27 -4.23 -2.01
C ARG A 37 -7.94 -4.82 -2.50
N PHE A 38 -6.88 -4.02 -2.55
CA PHE A 38 -5.56 -4.46 -2.98
C PHE A 38 -5.02 -5.62 -2.13
N PHE A 39 -4.97 -5.49 -0.81
CA PHE A 39 -4.46 -6.54 0.08
C PHE A 39 -5.35 -7.78 0.09
N ARG A 40 -6.69 -7.62 -0.01
CA ARG A 40 -7.61 -8.76 -0.17
C ARG A 40 -7.27 -9.58 -1.41
N MET A 41 -7.09 -8.88 -2.54
CA MET A 41 -6.68 -9.48 -3.81
C MET A 41 -5.33 -10.22 -3.71
N LEU A 42 -4.34 -9.66 -3.01
CA LEU A 42 -3.06 -10.34 -2.80
C LEU A 42 -3.23 -11.62 -1.97
N ARG A 43 -4.05 -11.59 -0.91
CA ARG A 43 -4.37 -12.76 -0.07
C ARG A 43 -5.11 -13.84 -0.84
N GLU A 44 -6.16 -13.49 -1.58
CA GLU A 44 -6.98 -14.45 -2.37
C GLU A 44 -6.15 -15.20 -3.42
N HIS A 45 -5.02 -14.64 -3.83
CA HIS A 45 -4.13 -15.22 -4.82
C HIS A 45 -2.77 -15.66 -4.28
N ASN A 46 -2.64 -15.81 -2.95
CA ASN A 46 -1.44 -16.31 -2.29
C ASN A 46 -0.15 -15.60 -2.74
N TYR A 47 -0.20 -14.27 -2.89
CA TYR A 47 1.02 -13.52 -3.12
C TYR A 47 1.92 -13.58 -1.87
N THR A 48 3.12 -14.13 -2.01
CA THR A 48 4.08 -14.34 -0.90
C THR A 48 5.30 -13.40 -0.96
N GLY A 49 5.28 -12.41 -1.85
CA GLY A 49 6.33 -11.38 -1.90
C GLY A 49 6.09 -10.28 -0.87
N THR A 50 6.87 -9.20 -0.97
CA THR A 50 6.84 -8.09 -0.01
C THR A 50 6.05 -6.91 -0.58
N CYS A 51 5.31 -6.23 0.29
CA CYS A 51 4.80 -4.88 0.04
C CYS A 51 5.65 -3.90 0.85
N SER A 52 6.55 -3.19 0.19
CA SER A 52 7.50 -2.24 0.77
C SER A 52 6.94 -0.83 0.68
N LEU A 53 6.87 -0.11 1.80
CA LEU A 53 6.50 1.32 1.77
C LEU A 53 7.60 2.12 1.08
N GLU A 54 7.26 2.81 -0.01
CA GLU A 54 8.12 3.81 -0.67
C GLU A 54 7.55 5.21 -0.39
N TYR A 55 8.09 5.92 0.61
CA TYR A 55 7.53 7.21 1.01
C TYR A 55 8.33 8.37 0.41
N GLY A 56 7.64 9.34 -0.20
CA GLY A 56 8.26 10.46 -0.90
C GLY A 56 7.88 11.86 -0.40
N LYS A 57 7.03 11.95 0.63
CA LYS A 57 6.58 13.23 1.21
C LYS A 57 7.46 13.61 2.40
N ASP A 58 7.64 14.93 2.58
CA ASP A 58 8.36 15.52 3.71
C ASP A 58 9.73 14.87 4.00
N MET A 59 10.53 14.62 2.96
CA MET A 59 11.77 13.83 3.04
C MET A 59 12.84 14.36 4.02
N ASN A 60 12.72 15.61 4.48
CA ASN A 60 13.58 16.16 5.53
C ASN A 60 13.15 15.70 6.94
N ASP A 61 11.90 15.28 7.12
CA ASP A 61 11.34 14.71 8.35
C ASP A 61 10.18 13.73 8.04
N PRO A 62 10.47 12.57 7.39
CA PRO A 62 9.42 11.70 6.85
C PRO A 62 8.83 10.75 7.90
N LEU A 63 9.44 10.65 9.08
CA LEU A 63 9.09 9.65 10.09
C LEU A 63 7.61 9.69 10.52
N PRO A 64 6.97 10.86 10.72
CA PRO A 64 5.55 10.91 11.08
C PRO A 64 4.65 10.29 10.00
N GLY A 65 4.88 10.63 8.73
CA GLY A 65 4.10 10.12 7.61
C GLY A 65 4.32 8.63 7.33
N ILE A 66 5.56 8.15 7.54
CA ILE A 66 5.89 6.72 7.51
C ILE A 66 5.13 5.98 8.62
N ALA A 67 5.19 6.48 9.86
CA ALA A 67 4.54 5.84 11.01
C ALA A 67 3.02 5.76 10.82
N GLU A 68 2.40 6.83 10.34
CA GLU A 68 0.98 6.85 10.00
C GLU A 68 0.65 5.81 8.91
N SER A 69 1.42 5.79 7.82
CA SER A 69 1.14 4.91 6.68
C SER A 69 1.27 3.43 7.06
N ILE A 70 2.31 3.06 7.80
CA ILE A 70 2.49 1.70 8.33
C ILE A 70 1.35 1.34 9.30
N GLY A 71 0.96 2.27 10.17
CA GLY A 71 -0.17 2.09 11.09
C GLY A 71 -1.49 1.83 10.34
N TYR A 72 -1.75 2.60 9.28
CA TYR A 72 -2.92 2.42 8.42
C TYR A 72 -2.93 1.04 7.76
N PHE A 73 -1.82 0.62 7.13
CA PHE A 73 -1.73 -0.72 6.53
C PHE A 73 -1.94 -1.83 7.57
N GLY A 74 -1.35 -1.68 8.76
CA GLY A 74 -1.56 -2.60 9.87
C GLY A 74 -3.02 -2.69 10.29
N GLY A 75 -3.72 -1.56 10.37
CA GLY A 75 -5.15 -1.51 10.68
C GLY A 75 -6.02 -2.18 9.61
N VAL A 76 -5.74 -1.92 8.33
CA VAL A 76 -6.43 -2.57 7.21
C VAL A 76 -6.24 -4.09 7.25
N LEU A 77 -5.01 -4.58 7.44
CA LEU A 77 -4.72 -6.01 7.52
C LEU A 77 -5.34 -6.66 8.75
N ALA A 78 -5.32 -6.00 9.91
CA ALA A 78 -5.96 -6.50 11.13
C ALA A 78 -7.48 -6.66 10.95
N GLY A 79 -8.13 -5.72 10.25
CA GLY A 79 -9.55 -5.78 9.93
C GLY A 79 -9.96 -6.93 9.00
N MET A 80 -9.02 -7.54 8.27
CA MET A 80 -9.29 -8.66 7.35
C MET A 80 -9.26 -10.04 8.05
N GLY A 81 -8.98 -10.10 9.35
CA GLY A 81 -8.78 -11.35 10.09
C GLY A 81 -7.52 -12.11 9.63
N ARG A 82 -7.19 -13.23 10.28
CA ARG A 82 -6.08 -14.09 9.82
C ARG A 82 -6.47 -14.84 8.56
N ALA A 83 -5.52 -15.06 7.65
CA ALA A 83 -5.69 -16.03 6.58
C ALA A 83 -5.82 -17.41 7.22
N THR A 84 -6.97 -18.06 7.01
CA THR A 84 -7.21 -19.47 7.37
C THR A 84 -6.66 -20.38 6.30
#